data_AF-A0A7S3ILA3-F1
#
_entry.id   AF-A0A7S3ILA3-F1
#
_cell.length_a   1.000
_cell.length_b   1.000
_cell.length_c   1.000
_cell.angle_alpha   90.00
_cell.angle_beta   90.00
_cell.angle_gamma   90.00
#
_symmetry.space_group_name_H-M   'P 1'
#
loop_
_entity.id
_entity.type
_entity.pdbx_description
1 polymer ?
#
loop_
_entity_poly.entity_id
_entity_poly.type
_entity_poly.pdbx_seq_one_letter_code
_entity_poly.pdbx_strand_id
1 'polypeptide(L)'
;HEFNSLDKEDLEYISDSAVLIPSYNNSWYRVNNSDTYFMLCNGSKPIEPGQQVFYSYGERSNGYLFENYGFTLDENNRFTSFEFRVIIGTNPKEKLASVQTLLPEQKLLDDKENIDVTTEIVRLKAHRVSYDLLAYLRSVLMSKNYEGPDSKFIMVSSPRVIDFEVLVVDWAIQLIEAFCEHP
;
A
#
# COMPACT_ATOMS: atom_id res chain seq x y z
N HIS A 1 33.38 31.53 2.38
CA HIS A 1 33.34 31.99 0.98
C HIS A 1 32.36 33.13 0.93
N GLU A 2 32.87 34.36 0.84
CA GLU A 2 32.05 35.56 0.66
C GLU A 2 31.40 35.47 -0.72
N PHE A 3 30.08 35.33 -0.76
CA PHE A 3 29.34 35.76 -1.93
C PHE A 3 29.54 37.27 -2.00
N ASN A 4 30.29 37.73 -2.99
CA ASN A 4 30.23 39.13 -3.41
C ASN A 4 28.74 39.47 -3.51
N SER A 5 28.30 40.43 -2.72
CA SER A 5 26.92 40.91 -2.75
C SER A 5 26.64 41.34 -4.19
N LEU A 6 25.82 40.58 -4.91
CA LEU A 6 25.31 41.01 -6.20
C LEU A 6 24.71 42.40 -6.03
N ASP A 7 24.98 43.28 -6.98
CA ASP A 7 24.33 44.57 -6.98
C ASP A 7 22.85 44.42 -7.40
N LYS A 8 22.12 45.53 -7.32
CA LYS A 8 20.68 45.53 -7.59
C LYS A 8 20.37 45.21 -9.06
N GLU A 9 21.25 45.60 -9.98
CA GLU A 9 21.06 45.39 -11.42
C GLU A 9 21.25 43.91 -11.77
N ASP A 10 22.23 43.24 -11.17
CA ASP A 10 22.45 41.80 -11.29
C ASP A 10 21.24 40.99 -10.76
N LEU A 11 20.68 41.39 -9.62
CA LEU A 11 19.50 40.72 -9.04
C LEU A 11 18.26 40.87 -9.92
N GLU A 12 18.05 42.05 -10.51
CA GLU A 12 16.93 42.32 -11.42
C GLU A 12 17.08 41.50 -12.72
N TYR A 13 18.30 41.48 -13.30
CA TYR A 13 18.62 40.67 -14.47
C TYR A 13 18.41 39.16 -14.23
N ILE A 14 18.80 38.66 -13.06
CA ILE A 14 18.57 37.26 -12.68
C ILE A 14 17.08 37.01 -12.50
N SER A 15 16.32 37.91 -11.86
CA SER A 15 14.88 37.72 -11.62
C SER A 15 14.04 37.63 -12.89
N ASP A 16 14.50 38.22 -13.99
CA ASP A 16 13.83 38.17 -15.29
C ASP A 16 14.20 36.93 -16.13
N SER A 17 15.21 36.16 -15.70
CA SER A 17 15.76 35.04 -16.47
C SER A 17 15.40 33.68 -15.87
N ALA A 18 14.49 32.95 -16.54
CA ALA A 18 14.10 31.59 -16.15
C ALA A 18 15.26 30.58 -16.09
N VAL A 19 16.39 30.86 -16.74
CA VAL A 19 17.59 30.00 -16.77
C VAL A 19 18.56 30.33 -15.63
N LEU A 20 18.66 31.61 -15.26
CA LEU A 20 19.61 32.07 -14.25
C LEU A 20 19.06 31.91 -12.83
N ILE A 21 17.74 32.02 -12.63
CA ILE A 21 17.10 31.82 -11.33
C ILE A 21 17.50 30.49 -10.68
N PRO A 22 17.38 29.31 -11.35
CA PRO A 22 17.79 28.05 -10.74
C PRO A 22 19.31 27.98 -10.49
N SER A 23 20.11 28.53 -11.40
CA SER A 23 21.58 28.51 -11.30
C SER A 23 22.08 29.34 -10.12
N TYR A 24 21.49 30.53 -9.91
CA TYR A 24 21.79 31.40 -8.80
C TYR A 24 21.26 30.82 -7.48
N ASN A 25 20.00 30.39 -7.44
CA ASN A 25 19.38 29.82 -6.23
C ASN A 25 20.09 28.55 -5.75
N ASN A 26 20.77 27.82 -6.63
CA ASN A 26 21.51 26.60 -6.29
C ASN A 26 23.03 26.82 -6.18
N SER A 27 23.52 28.06 -6.29
CA SER A 27 24.95 28.37 -6.28
C SER A 27 25.66 28.05 -4.96
N TRP A 28 24.90 27.96 -3.86
CA TRP A 28 25.38 27.50 -2.56
C TRP A 28 25.67 25.98 -2.52
N TYR A 29 25.10 25.21 -3.45
CA TYR A 29 25.26 23.76 -3.51
C TYR A 29 26.43 23.36 -4.43
N ARG A 30 27.26 22.42 -3.96
CA ARG A 30 28.33 21.80 -4.75
C ARG A 30 28.19 20.28 -4.68
N VAL A 31 28.17 19.61 -5.83
CA VAL A 31 27.93 18.16 -5.94
C VAL A 31 28.91 17.32 -5.11
N ASN A 32 30.15 17.78 -4.97
CA ASN A 32 31.22 17.08 -4.25
C ASN A 32 31.68 17.83 -2.99
N ASN A 33 30.77 18.49 -2.28
CA ASN A 33 31.12 19.09 -1.00
C ASN A 33 31.29 17.98 0.07
N SER A 34 32.50 17.80 0.60
CA SER A 34 32.80 16.83 1.67
C SER A 34 32.03 17.09 2.96
N ASP A 35 31.52 18.31 3.13
CA ASP A 35 30.79 18.74 4.32
C ASP A 35 29.27 18.49 4.19
N THR A 36 28.79 18.06 3.01
CA THR A 36 27.38 17.75 2.77
C THR A 36 27.11 16.27 3.05
N TYR A 37 26.27 15.97 4.04
CA TYR A 37 25.90 14.60 4.41
C TYR A 37 24.63 14.10 3.72
N PHE A 38 23.58 14.92 3.71
CA PHE A 38 22.34 14.64 2.99
C PHE A 38 21.72 15.94 2.50
N MET A 39 20.90 15.85 1.46
CA MET A 39 20.18 16.98 0.89
C MET A 39 18.70 16.65 0.81
N LEU A 40 17.87 17.63 1.20
CA LEU A 40 16.43 17.54 1.10
C LEU A 40 15.95 18.59 0.11
N CYS A 41 15.50 18.15 -1.06
CA CYS A 41 14.97 19.02 -2.08
C CYS A 41 13.44 19.01 -2.02
N ASN A 42 12.83 20.19 -2.05
CA ASN A 42 11.39 20.29 -2.25
C ASN A 42 11.07 20.08 -3.74
N GLY A 43 10.59 18.88 -4.07
CA GLY A 43 10.22 18.53 -5.45
C GLY A 43 8.75 18.78 -5.80
N SER A 44 7.98 19.42 -4.91
CA SER A 44 6.52 19.46 -5.01
C SER A 44 5.99 20.90 -5.12
N LYS A 45 5.38 21.42 -4.06
CA LYS A 45 4.75 22.74 -4.03
C LYS A 45 5.69 23.77 -3.42
N PRO A 46 5.75 25.02 -3.92
CA PRO A 46 6.44 26.11 -3.23
C PRO A 46 6.01 26.18 -1.77
N ILE A 47 6.97 26.46 -0.88
CA ILE A 47 6.74 26.61 0.56
C ILE A 47 6.80 28.10 0.85
N GLU A 48 5.69 28.67 1.33
CA GLU A 48 5.62 30.08 1.66
C GLU A 48 6.21 30.38 3.05
N PRO A 49 6.75 31.58 3.29
CA PRO A 49 7.22 31.98 4.60
C PRO A 49 6.16 31.80 5.69
N GLY A 50 6.54 31.17 6.80
CA GLY A 50 5.63 30.87 7.92
C GLY A 50 4.86 29.55 7.81
N GLN A 51 4.99 28.82 6.69
CA GLN A 51 4.43 27.47 6.57
C GLN A 51 5.34 26.40 7.19
N GLN A 52 4.72 25.34 7.69
CA GLN A 52 5.45 24.15 8.10
C GLN A 52 5.98 23.39 6.89
N VAL A 53 7.25 22.99 6.96
CA VAL A 53 7.88 22.14 5.95
C VAL A 53 7.56 20.68 6.26
N PHE A 54 6.96 19.98 5.30
CA PHE A 54 6.65 18.56 5.40
C PHE A 54 7.50 17.75 4.43
N TYR A 55 7.93 16.57 4.87
CA TYR A 55 8.60 15.58 4.02
C TYR A 55 7.85 14.24 4.08
N SER A 56 7.93 13.49 2.99
CA SER A 56 7.38 12.13 2.95
C SER A 56 8.31 11.18 3.71
N TYR A 57 7.73 10.38 4.61
CA TYR A 57 8.41 9.26 5.29
C TYR A 57 8.50 8.00 4.40
N GLY A 58 8.08 8.11 3.13
CA GLY A 58 7.98 7.02 2.19
C GLY A 58 6.60 6.36 2.18
N GLU A 59 6.51 5.21 1.52
CA GLU A 59 5.26 4.44 1.37
C GLU A 59 4.97 3.61 2.64
N ARG A 60 4.61 4.30 3.74
CA ARG A 60 4.44 3.68 5.06
C ARG A 60 2.97 3.61 5.48
N SER A 61 2.53 2.42 5.90
CA SER A 61 1.20 2.22 6.49
C SER A 61 1.12 2.88 7.87
N ASN A 62 -0.11 3.18 8.34
CA ASN A 62 -0.30 3.69 9.69
C ASN A 62 0.19 2.72 10.78
N GLY A 63 0.10 1.40 10.57
CA GLY A 63 0.68 0.42 11.49
C GLY A 63 2.19 0.59 11.64
N TYR A 64 2.91 0.70 10.51
CA TYR A 64 4.36 0.94 10.52
C TYR A 64 4.70 2.28 11.20
N LEU A 65 3.96 3.34 10.89
CA LEU A 65 4.20 4.66 11.46
C LEU A 65 4.01 4.68 12.97
N PHE A 66 2.99 3.98 13.45
CA PHE A 66 2.69 3.88 14.87
C PHE A 66 3.79 3.10 15.61
N GLU A 67 4.16 1.92 15.10
CA GLU A 67 5.17 1.06 15.73
C GLU A 67 6.57 1.68 15.77
N ASN A 68 6.97 2.38 14.70
CA ASN A 68 8.35 2.86 14.54
C ASN A 68 8.53 4.33 14.92
N TYR A 69 7.47 5.15 14.83
CA TYR A 69 7.55 6.60 15.07
C TYR A 69 6.54 7.11 16.10
N GLY A 70 5.60 6.30 16.59
CA GLY A 70 4.67 6.67 17.65
C GLY A 70 3.54 7.60 17.22
N PHE A 71 3.23 7.68 15.92
CA PHE A 71 2.11 8.47 15.39
C PHE A 71 1.43 7.76 14.22
N THR A 72 0.20 8.16 13.91
CA THR A 72 -0.52 7.76 12.69
C THR A 72 -0.83 8.98 11.85
N LEU A 73 -0.87 8.81 10.53
CA LEU A 73 -1.48 9.80 9.65
C LEU A 73 -3.00 9.63 9.68
N ASP A 74 -3.70 10.66 9.22
CA ASP A 74 -5.16 10.67 9.09
C ASP A 74 -5.67 9.62 8.07
N GLU A 75 -6.98 9.61 7.84
CA GLU A 75 -7.64 8.75 6.85
C GLU A 75 -7.13 8.94 5.41
N ASN A 76 -6.35 10.00 5.13
CA ASN A 76 -5.80 10.25 3.81
C ASN A 76 -4.50 9.48 3.54
N ASN A 77 -3.99 8.70 4.49
CA ASN A 77 -2.83 7.84 4.24
C ASN A 77 -3.16 6.73 3.23
N ARG A 78 -2.78 6.96 1.97
CA ARG A 78 -2.98 6.04 0.84
C ARG A 78 -2.21 4.72 0.97
N PHE A 79 -1.23 4.65 1.86
CA PHE A 79 -0.44 3.46 2.12
C PHE A 79 -0.96 2.64 3.29
N THR A 80 -1.97 3.12 4.02
CA THR A 80 -2.65 2.32 5.02
C THR A 80 -3.33 1.12 4.36
N SER A 81 -3.04 -0.05 4.90
CA SER A 81 -3.66 -1.32 4.55
C SER A 81 -4.20 -1.99 5.80
N PHE A 82 -5.30 -2.70 5.62
CA PHE A 82 -5.79 -3.68 6.57
C PHE A 82 -5.21 -5.04 6.17
N GLU A 83 -4.58 -5.74 7.11
CA GLU A 83 -3.90 -7.00 6.84
C GLU A 83 -4.50 -8.09 7.71
N PHE A 84 -4.75 -9.25 7.10
CA PHE A 84 -5.21 -10.44 7.82
C PHE A 84 -4.67 -11.70 7.13
N ARG A 85 -4.55 -12.80 7.89
CA ARG A 85 -4.06 -14.07 7.36
C ARG A 85 -5.21 -14.97 6.93
N VAL A 86 -5.01 -15.67 5.82
CA VAL A 86 -5.91 -16.72 5.31
C VAL A 86 -5.15 -18.03 5.17
N ILE A 87 -5.82 -19.16 5.32
CA ILE A 87 -5.22 -20.49 5.14
C ILE A 87 -5.00 -20.75 3.65
N ILE A 88 -3.80 -21.19 3.28
CA ILE A 88 -3.48 -21.69 1.94
C ILE A 88 -3.46 -23.23 1.95
N GLY A 89 -3.78 -23.84 0.80
CA GLY A 89 -3.81 -25.29 0.67
C GLY A 89 -5.11 -25.96 1.13
N THR A 90 -6.23 -25.22 1.17
CA THR A 90 -7.56 -25.81 1.34
C THR A 90 -7.81 -26.89 0.29
N ASN A 91 -8.40 -28.02 0.67
CA ASN A 91 -8.70 -29.10 -0.26
C ASN A 91 -9.68 -28.62 -1.34
N PRO A 92 -9.28 -28.48 -2.62
CA PRO A 92 -10.15 -27.94 -3.66
C PRO A 92 -11.33 -28.86 -3.99
N LYS A 93 -11.28 -30.12 -3.53
CA LYS A 93 -12.34 -31.11 -3.76
C LYS A 93 -13.41 -31.10 -2.67
N GLU A 94 -13.22 -30.34 -1.60
CA GLU A 94 -14.16 -30.25 -0.50
C GLU A 94 -15.04 -29.00 -0.66
N LYS A 95 -16.33 -29.15 -0.35
CA LYS A 95 -17.25 -28.02 -0.33
C LYS A 95 -17.05 -27.28 0.98
N LEU A 96 -16.83 -25.98 0.91
CA LEU A 96 -16.65 -25.17 2.10
C LEU A 96 -18.00 -24.95 2.76
N ALA A 97 -18.08 -25.26 4.06
CA ALA A 97 -19.29 -25.05 4.83
C ALA A 97 -19.46 -23.59 5.25
N SER A 98 -18.37 -22.88 5.56
CA SER A 98 -18.39 -21.46 5.92
C SER A 98 -17.03 -20.77 5.73
N VAL A 99 -17.04 -19.44 5.74
CA VAL A 99 -15.84 -18.59 5.61
C VAL A 99 -14.84 -18.76 6.76
N GLN A 100 -15.29 -19.16 7.94
CA GLN A 100 -14.42 -19.35 9.11
C GLN A 100 -13.35 -20.43 8.87
N THR A 101 -13.63 -21.39 7.97
CA THR A 101 -12.66 -22.43 7.59
C THR A 101 -11.45 -21.88 6.81
N LEU A 102 -11.54 -20.64 6.33
CA LEU A 102 -10.44 -19.95 5.62
C LEU A 102 -9.57 -19.12 6.57
N LEU A 103 -10.01 -18.91 7.81
CA LEU A 103 -9.27 -18.17 8.82
C LEU A 103 -8.41 -19.14 9.64
N PRO A 104 -7.16 -18.77 9.95
CA PRO A 104 -6.27 -19.61 10.75
C PRO A 104 -6.78 -19.74 12.18
N GLU A 105 -6.79 -20.96 12.71
CA GLU A 105 -7.03 -21.20 14.13
C GLU A 105 -5.83 -20.74 14.98
N GLN A 106 -6.06 -20.42 16.25
CA GLN A 106 -4.99 -19.97 17.18
C GLN A 106 -3.80 -20.93 17.22
N LYS A 107 -4.06 -22.24 17.19
CA LYS A 107 -3.02 -23.27 17.18
C LYS A 107 -2.07 -23.13 15.99
N LEU A 108 -2.58 -22.71 14.84
CA LEU A 108 -1.80 -22.51 13.63
C LEU A 108 -1.04 -21.17 13.67
N LEU A 109 -1.64 -20.14 14.26
CA LEU A 109 -0.96 -18.85 14.51
C LEU A 109 0.21 -19.00 15.48
N ASP A 110 0.11 -19.90 16.45
CA ASP A 110 1.17 -20.19 17.42
C ASP A 110 2.33 -21.01 16.82
N ASP A 111 2.09 -21.70 15.69
CA ASP A 111 3.10 -22.48 14.96
C ASP A 111 3.94 -21.61 14.03
N LYS A 112 4.90 -20.90 14.63
CA LYS A 112 5.81 -19.97 13.92
C LYS A 112 6.65 -20.62 12.83
N GLU A 113 6.87 -21.94 12.87
CA GLU A 113 7.69 -22.62 11.87
C GLU A 113 6.90 -22.87 10.57
N ASN A 114 5.60 -23.15 10.69
CA ASN A 114 4.77 -23.53 9.53
C ASN A 114 3.78 -22.45 9.09
N ILE A 115 3.62 -21.36 9.84
CA ILE A 115 2.63 -20.31 9.56
C ILE A 115 2.75 -19.75 8.14
N ASP A 116 3.97 -19.50 7.64
CA ASP A 116 4.17 -18.90 6.31
C ASP A 116 4.05 -19.91 5.16
N VAL A 117 4.03 -21.21 5.47
CA VAL A 117 3.80 -22.29 4.47
C VAL A 117 2.31 -22.66 4.38
N THR A 118 1.55 -22.39 5.45
CA THR A 118 0.15 -22.78 5.59
C THR A 118 -0.82 -21.60 5.55
N THR A 119 -0.32 -20.37 5.64
CA THR A 119 -1.12 -19.15 5.51
C THR A 119 -0.48 -18.13 4.58
N GLU A 120 -1.30 -17.20 4.11
CA GLU A 120 -0.87 -16.05 3.36
C GLU A 120 -1.48 -14.77 3.95
N ILE A 121 -0.71 -13.68 3.95
CA ILE A 121 -1.18 -12.37 4.39
C ILE A 121 -1.89 -11.68 3.23
N VAL A 122 -3.18 -11.43 3.38
CA VAL A 122 -3.98 -10.62 2.46
C VAL A 122 -3.96 -9.18 2.91
N ARG A 123 -3.72 -8.27 1.96
CA ARG A 123 -3.74 -6.81 2.20
C ARG A 123 -4.93 -6.17 1.49
N LEU A 124 -5.70 -5.40 2.24
CA LEU A 124 -6.83 -4.62 1.75
C LEU A 124 -6.53 -3.12 1.85
N LYS A 125 -6.84 -2.38 0.78
CA LYS A 125 -6.76 -0.92 0.78
C LYS A 125 -8.18 -0.38 0.68
N ALA A 126 -8.53 0.60 1.51
CA ALA A 126 -9.89 1.15 1.57
C ALA A 126 -10.41 1.67 0.22
N HIS A 127 -9.51 2.14 -0.66
CA HIS A 127 -9.85 2.79 -1.92
C HIS A 127 -9.60 1.91 -3.16
N ARG A 128 -9.26 0.62 -2.98
CA ARG A 128 -8.99 -0.30 -4.10
C ARG A 128 -9.45 -1.71 -3.79
N VAL A 129 -10.02 -2.36 -4.79
CA VAL A 129 -10.32 -3.80 -4.73
C VAL A 129 -9.01 -4.59 -4.62
N SER A 130 -8.98 -5.56 -3.70
CA SER A 130 -7.81 -6.44 -3.54
C SER A 130 -7.85 -7.57 -4.55
N TYR A 131 -6.98 -7.50 -5.56
CA TYR A 131 -6.83 -8.57 -6.54
C TYR A 131 -6.37 -9.87 -5.90
N ASP A 132 -5.51 -9.78 -4.89
CA ASP A 132 -4.96 -10.95 -4.19
C ASP A 132 -6.07 -11.70 -3.44
N LEU A 133 -6.93 -10.98 -2.71
CA LEU A 133 -8.09 -11.58 -2.05
C LEU A 133 -9.03 -12.26 -3.04
N LEU A 134 -9.37 -11.57 -4.14
CA LEU A 134 -10.29 -12.12 -5.13
C LEU A 134 -9.68 -13.32 -5.86
N ALA A 135 -8.40 -13.26 -6.22
CA ALA A 135 -7.70 -14.38 -6.85
C ALA A 135 -7.66 -15.59 -5.89
N TYR A 136 -7.33 -15.37 -4.63
CA TYR A 136 -7.37 -16.39 -3.59
C TYR A 136 -8.77 -17.05 -3.51
N LEU A 137 -9.83 -16.27 -3.34
CA LEU A 137 -11.19 -16.79 -3.23
C LEU A 137 -11.65 -17.51 -4.50
N ARG A 138 -11.30 -17.02 -5.70
CA ARG A 138 -11.59 -17.74 -6.94
C ARG A 138 -10.92 -19.11 -6.96
N SER A 139 -9.65 -19.20 -6.54
CA SER A 139 -8.92 -20.47 -6.50
C SER A 139 -9.59 -21.49 -5.57
N VAL A 140 -10.10 -21.00 -4.44
CA VAL A 140 -10.75 -21.80 -3.40
C VAL A 140 -12.18 -22.22 -3.81
N LEU A 141 -12.92 -21.34 -4.47
CA LEU A 141 -14.34 -21.56 -4.78
C LEU A 141 -14.61 -22.29 -6.11
N MET A 142 -13.66 -22.31 -7.05
CA MET A 142 -13.88 -22.74 -8.45
C MET A 142 -14.38 -24.19 -8.65
N SER A 143 -14.01 -25.14 -7.79
CA SER A 143 -14.22 -26.57 -8.09
C SER A 143 -15.54 -27.16 -7.59
N LYS A 144 -15.90 -26.88 -6.32
CA LYS A 144 -17.05 -27.50 -5.64
C LYS A 144 -18.04 -26.52 -5.02
N ASN A 145 -17.70 -25.23 -5.03
CA ASN A 145 -18.55 -24.20 -4.46
C ASN A 145 -19.43 -23.50 -5.50
N TYR A 146 -19.24 -23.81 -6.80
CA TYR A 146 -20.08 -23.30 -7.89
C TYR A 146 -20.44 -24.41 -8.89
N GLU A 147 -21.73 -24.61 -9.11
CA GLU A 147 -22.28 -25.66 -9.99
C GLU A 147 -23.00 -25.09 -11.23
N GLY A 148 -22.76 -23.83 -11.58
CA GLY A 148 -23.41 -23.18 -12.71
C GLY A 148 -22.97 -23.73 -14.09
N PRO A 149 -23.76 -23.45 -15.15
CA PRO A 149 -23.52 -23.96 -16.51
C PRO A 149 -22.18 -23.50 -17.10
N ASP A 150 -21.70 -22.35 -16.64
CA ASP A 150 -20.46 -21.71 -17.09
C ASP A 150 -19.24 -22.03 -16.22
N SER A 151 -19.34 -23.02 -15.32
CA SER A 151 -18.24 -23.45 -14.44
C SER A 151 -16.91 -23.72 -15.18
N LYS A 152 -16.98 -24.24 -16.40
CA LYS A 152 -15.81 -24.47 -17.28
C LYS A 152 -15.05 -23.21 -17.70
N PHE A 153 -15.65 -22.02 -17.56
CA PHE A 153 -15.06 -20.75 -17.97
C PHE A 153 -14.47 -19.95 -16.81
N ILE A 154 -14.56 -20.47 -15.58
CA ILE A 154 -13.98 -19.83 -14.40
C ILE A 154 -12.46 -19.78 -14.55
N MET A 155 -11.88 -18.64 -14.20
CA MET A 155 -10.43 -18.45 -14.15
C MET A 155 -10.06 -17.78 -12.84
N VAL A 156 -8.94 -18.21 -12.24
CA VAL A 156 -8.42 -17.62 -11.00
C VAL A 156 -7.94 -16.17 -11.22
N SER A 157 -7.34 -15.91 -12.38
CA SER A 157 -6.67 -14.64 -12.66
C SER A 157 -7.59 -13.52 -13.13
N SER A 158 -8.84 -13.81 -13.51
CA SER A 158 -9.71 -12.80 -14.13
C SER A 158 -11.20 -13.12 -13.98
N PRO A 159 -12.04 -12.12 -13.67
CA PRO A 159 -13.48 -12.30 -13.57
C PRO A 159 -14.08 -12.58 -14.95
N ARG A 160 -14.83 -13.68 -15.06
CA ARG A 160 -15.50 -14.08 -16.33
C ARG A 160 -16.97 -14.43 -16.19
N VAL A 161 -17.32 -15.18 -15.16
CA VAL A 161 -18.67 -15.69 -14.95
C VAL A 161 -19.33 -14.85 -13.86
N ILE A 162 -20.31 -14.03 -14.25
CA ILE A 162 -20.90 -13.00 -13.35
C ILE A 162 -21.42 -13.63 -12.06
N ASP A 163 -22.20 -14.71 -12.14
CA ASP A 163 -22.78 -15.36 -10.97
C ASP A 163 -21.71 -15.91 -10.01
N PHE A 164 -20.60 -16.40 -10.54
CA PHE A 164 -19.45 -16.83 -9.74
C PHE A 164 -18.75 -15.65 -9.08
N GLU A 165 -18.61 -14.53 -9.78
CA GLU A 165 -17.96 -13.34 -9.22
C GLU A 165 -18.81 -12.67 -8.14
N VAL A 166 -20.14 -12.69 -8.26
CA VAL A 166 -21.04 -12.26 -7.17
C VAL A 166 -20.83 -13.13 -5.94
N LEU A 167 -20.79 -14.46 -6.10
CA LEU A 167 -20.46 -15.39 -5.01
C LEU A 167 -19.10 -15.08 -4.37
N VAL A 168 -18.06 -14.82 -5.18
CA VAL A 168 -16.71 -14.50 -4.69
C VAL A 168 -16.73 -13.20 -3.88
N VAL A 169 -17.44 -12.17 -4.32
CA VAL A 169 -17.56 -10.89 -3.59
C VAL A 169 -18.34 -11.08 -2.29
N ASP A 170 -19.43 -11.84 -2.29
CA ASP A 170 -20.20 -12.14 -1.08
C ASP A 170 -19.33 -12.88 -0.04
N TRP A 171 -18.53 -13.86 -0.50
CA TRP A 171 -17.56 -14.55 0.36
C TRP A 171 -16.45 -13.62 0.86
N ALA A 172 -15.98 -12.68 0.05
CA ALA A 172 -14.99 -11.69 0.47
C ALA A 172 -15.53 -10.81 1.60
N ILE A 173 -16.77 -10.31 1.48
CA ILE A 173 -17.42 -9.51 2.52
C ILE A 173 -17.56 -10.32 3.81
N GLN A 174 -18.12 -11.52 3.71
CA GLN A 174 -18.30 -12.41 4.88
C GLN A 174 -16.99 -12.78 5.55
N LEU A 175 -15.92 -13.01 4.78
CA LEU A 175 -14.59 -13.33 5.32
C LEU A 175 -14.01 -12.15 6.10
N ILE A 176 -14.16 -10.93 5.58
CA ILE A 176 -13.70 -9.70 6.24
C ILE A 176 -14.51 -9.46 7.53
N GLU A 177 -15.83 -9.61 7.48
CA GLU A 177 -16.71 -9.48 8.65
C GLU A 177 -16.35 -10.51 9.72
N ALA A 178 -16.20 -11.78 9.35
CA ALA A 178 -15.84 -12.85 10.27
C ALA A 178 -14.49 -12.62 10.96
N PHE A 179 -13.49 -12.09 10.24
CA PHE A 179 -12.21 -11.74 10.83
C PHE A 179 -12.35 -10.55 11.82
N CYS A 180 -13.15 -9.54 11.49
CA CYS A 180 -13.39 -8.40 12.37
C CYS A 180 -14.14 -8.76 13.67
N GLU A 181 -14.98 -9.80 13.65
CA GLU A 181 -15.68 -10.30 14.85
C GLU A 181 -14.77 -11.13 15.78
N HIS A 182 -13.70 -11.70 15.24
CA HIS A 182 -12.74 -12.56 15.95
C HIS A 182 -11.28 -12.18 15.63
N PRO A 183 -10.83 -10.97 16.01
CA PRO A 183 -9.49 -10.48 15.71
C PRO A 183 -8.39 -11.20 16.47
#